data_AF-A0A8D0AHR8-F1
#
_entry.id   AF-A0A8D0AHR8-F1
#
_cell.length_a   1.000
_cell.length_b   1.000
_cell.length_c   1.000
_cell.angle_alpha   90.00
_cell.angle_beta   90.00
_cell.angle_gamma   90.00
#
_symmetry.space_group_name_H-M   'P 1'
#
loop_
_entity.id
_entity.type
_entity.pdbx_description
1 polymer ?
#
loop_
_entity_poly.entity_id
_entity_poly.type
_entity_poly.pdbx_seq_one_letter_code
_entity_poly.pdbx_strand_id
1 'polypeptide(L)'
;MSQCYGQVACNSTEEAVLLLAEAYDSNIQDLKNELHQTRRVLDRQKGKKESPTTLMEFTQFLDPYQDVFYELFRLCKIAVVLPVSSASCEQSFSSLRLIKTYLRSTMTEKRLSSLAVLSIESKRTRALDLDKFVKRFAEQHGNRCIQLL
;
A
#
# COMPACT_ATOMS: atom_id res chain seq x y z
N MET A 1 37.97 26.21 22.65
CA MET A 1 36.62 25.79 23.12
C MET A 1 35.61 26.68 22.41
N SER A 2 34.64 26.05 21.74
CA SER A 2 33.52 26.67 21.01
C SER A 2 33.76 27.01 19.53
N GLN A 3 33.89 25.95 18.71
CA GLN A 3 33.36 25.93 17.34
C GLN A 3 32.57 24.63 17.19
N CYS A 4 31.23 24.71 17.19
CA CYS A 4 30.30 23.69 16.67
C CYS A 4 28.85 24.19 16.89
N TYR A 5 28.42 25.19 16.11
CA TYR A 5 27.02 25.61 16.02
C TYR A 5 26.59 25.74 14.54
N GLY A 6 27.12 24.88 13.67
CA GLY A 6 26.98 25.00 12.21
C GLY A 6 26.43 23.79 11.46
N GLN A 7 25.88 22.76 12.14
CA GLN A 7 25.56 21.49 11.46
C GLN A 7 24.26 20.80 11.94
N VAL A 8 23.23 21.54 12.38
CA VAL A 8 22.03 20.91 12.99
C VAL A 8 20.73 21.15 12.20
N ALA A 9 20.78 21.69 10.98
CA ALA A 9 19.56 22.05 10.24
C ALA A 9 19.20 21.17 9.03
N CYS A 10 19.96 20.09 8.72
CA CYS A 10 19.76 19.30 7.49
C CYS A 10 19.40 17.80 7.68
N ASN A 11 19.29 17.30 8.92
CA ASN A 11 19.37 15.84 9.13
C ASN A 11 18.04 15.07 9.23
N SER A 12 16.89 15.72 9.44
CA SER A 12 15.66 14.99 9.79
C SER A 12 15.07 14.14 8.66
N THR A 13 15.22 14.54 7.40
CA THR A 13 14.70 13.78 6.25
C THR A 13 15.61 12.65 5.82
N GLU A 14 16.93 12.86 5.87
CA GLU A 14 17.90 11.79 5.59
C GLU A 14 17.86 10.71 6.67
N GLU A 15 17.70 11.09 7.95
CA GLU A 15 17.52 10.14 9.05
C GLU A 15 16.28 9.27 8.87
N ALA A 16 15.15 9.84 8.44
CA ALA A 16 13.93 9.07 8.18
C ALA A 16 14.11 8.04 7.06
N VAL A 17 14.84 8.41 5.99
CA VAL A 17 15.15 7.49 4.89
C VAL A 17 16.10 6.38 5.34
N LEU A 18 17.08 6.69 6.19
CA LEU A 18 17.99 5.70 6.75
C LEU A 18 17.29 4.73 7.71
N LEU A 19 16.38 5.21 8.55
CA LEU A 19 15.54 4.35 9.41
C LEU A 19 14.66 3.41 8.58
N LEU A 20 14.08 3.90 7.49
CA LEU A 20 13.35 3.08 6.52
C LEU A 20 14.28 2.05 5.85
N ALA A 21 15.49 2.45 5.48
CA ALA A 21 16.49 1.55 4.90
C ALA A 21 16.85 0.41 5.86
N GLU A 22 17.10 0.73 7.12
CA GLU A 22 17.37 -0.24 8.19
C GLU A 22 16.18 -1.16 8.44
N ALA A 23 14.97 -0.62 8.52
CA ALA A 23 13.75 -1.40 8.76
C ALA A 23 13.43 -2.41 7.64
N TYR A 24 13.91 -2.17 6.41
CA TYR A 24 13.67 -3.01 5.24
C TYR A 24 14.94 -3.67 4.69
N ASP A 25 15.99 -3.79 5.51
CA ASP A 25 17.26 -4.46 5.18
C ASP A 25 17.87 -4.00 3.85
N SER A 26 17.87 -2.69 3.60
CA SER A 26 18.41 -2.08 2.38
C SER A 26 19.90 -1.78 2.53
N ASN A 27 20.68 -1.88 1.45
CA ASN A 27 22.10 -1.51 1.52
C ASN A 27 22.27 0.01 1.65
N ILE A 28 22.63 0.47 2.86
CA ILE A 28 22.78 1.89 3.20
C ILE A 28 23.85 2.57 2.33
N GLN A 29 24.93 1.87 1.98
CA GLN A 29 26.01 2.45 1.21
C GLN A 29 25.59 2.70 -0.24
N ASP A 30 24.94 1.71 -0.85
CA ASP A 30 24.40 1.84 -2.21
C ASP A 30 23.31 2.89 -2.24
N LEU A 31 22.40 2.89 -1.26
CA LEU A 31 21.35 3.89 -1.13
C LEU A 31 21.88 5.33 -1.03
N LYS A 32 22.94 5.57 -0.24
CA LYS A 32 23.57 6.90 -0.14
C LYS A 32 24.15 7.34 -1.49
N ASN A 33 24.79 6.42 -2.20
CA ASN A 33 25.34 6.70 -3.53
C ASN A 33 24.21 7.00 -4.53
N GLU A 34 23.17 6.18 -4.56
CA GLU A 34 22.00 6.34 -5.42
C GLU A 34 21.26 7.66 -5.15
N LEU A 35 21.06 8.02 -3.88
CA LEU A 35 20.48 9.32 -3.48
C LEU A 35 21.31 10.49 -4.01
N HIS A 36 22.62 10.42 -3.82
CA HIS A 36 23.53 11.44 -4.32
C HIS A 36 23.47 11.56 -5.86
N GLN A 37 23.50 10.45 -6.58
CA GLN A 37 23.41 10.46 -8.04
C GLN A 37 22.04 10.96 -8.53
N THR A 38 20.95 10.52 -7.90
CA THR A 38 19.59 10.91 -8.27
C THR A 38 19.37 12.40 -8.07
N ARG A 39 19.88 12.98 -6.99
CA ARG A 39 19.86 14.44 -6.77
C ARG A 39 20.54 15.19 -7.91
N ARG A 40 21.69 14.72 -8.37
CA ARG A 40 22.41 15.32 -9.51
C ARG A 40 21.64 15.17 -10.82
N VAL A 41 20.96 14.04 -11.04
CA VAL A 41 20.10 13.84 -12.21
C VAL A 41 18.94 14.83 -12.18
N LEU A 42 18.30 15.04 -11.03
CA LEU A 42 17.22 16.02 -10.87
C LEU A 42 17.71 17.46 -11.10
N ASP A 43 18.88 17.82 -10.56
CA ASP A 43 19.46 19.16 -10.76
C ASP A 43 19.81 19.44 -12.23
N ARG A 44 20.23 18.41 -12.99
CA ARG A 44 20.45 18.52 -14.45
C ARG A 44 19.15 18.69 -15.24
N GLN A 45 18.02 18.23 -14.71
CA GLN A 45 16.73 18.22 -15.40
C GLN A 45 15.81 19.40 -15.02
N LYS A 46 16.18 20.21 -14.02
CA LYS A 46 15.46 21.44 -13.62
C LYS A 46 15.18 22.41 -14.77
N GLY A 47 15.93 22.34 -15.88
CA GLY A 47 15.71 23.16 -17.07
C GLY A 47 14.78 22.58 -18.14
N LYS A 48 14.30 21.33 -18.01
CA LYS A 48 13.53 20.63 -19.07
C LYS A 48 12.16 20.09 -18.64
N LYS A 49 11.98 19.76 -17.36
CA LYS A 49 10.73 19.26 -16.78
C LYS A 49 10.59 19.75 -15.34
N GLU A 50 9.36 19.95 -14.90
CA GLU A 50 9.07 20.22 -13.49
C GLU A 50 9.54 19.03 -12.63
N SER A 51 10.14 19.33 -11.49
CA SER A 51 10.57 18.31 -10.53
C SER A 51 9.36 17.54 -10.00
N PRO A 52 9.46 16.22 -9.79
CA PRO A 52 8.37 15.45 -9.20
C PRO A 52 8.02 16.02 -7.83
N THR A 53 6.76 16.39 -7.65
CA THR A 53 6.26 17.04 -6.43
C THR A 53 5.76 15.99 -5.43
N THR A 54 5.29 14.86 -5.95
CA THR A 54 4.78 13.74 -5.15
C THR A 54 5.74 12.54 -5.21
N LEU A 55 5.81 11.76 -4.11
CA LEU A 55 6.58 10.51 -4.07
C LEU A 55 6.19 9.53 -5.21
N MET A 56 4.90 9.49 -5.58
CA MET A 56 4.42 8.70 -6.72
C MET A 56 5.05 9.15 -8.04
N GLU A 57 5.06 10.46 -8.32
CA GLU A 57 5.70 11.01 -9.54
C GLU A 57 7.20 10.72 -9.53
N PHE A 58 7.83 10.79 -8.35
CA PHE A 58 9.24 10.44 -8.20
C PHE A 58 9.49 8.95 -8.46
N THR A 59 8.64 8.05 -7.98
CA THR A 59 8.74 6.61 -8.32
C THR A 59 8.58 6.37 -9.81
N GLN A 60 7.63 7.03 -10.46
CA GLN A 60 7.42 6.92 -11.92
C GLN A 60 8.61 7.48 -12.71
N PHE A 61 9.26 8.52 -12.19
CA PHE A 61 10.47 9.06 -12.78
C PHE A 61 11.65 8.09 -12.70
N LEU A 62 11.75 7.31 -11.63
CA LEU A 62 12.82 6.34 -11.40
C LEU A 62 12.59 4.99 -12.11
N ASP A 63 11.36 4.69 -12.51
CA ASP A 63 10.98 3.43 -13.19
C ASP A 63 11.92 3.04 -14.37
N PRO A 64 12.28 3.92 -15.32
CA PRO A 64 13.22 3.58 -16.39
C PRO A 64 14.67 3.37 -15.92
N TYR A 65 15.00 3.72 -14.67
CA TYR A 65 16.33 3.62 -14.08
C TYR A 65 16.39 2.64 -12.90
N GLN A 66 15.39 1.77 -12.75
CA GLN A 66 15.26 0.85 -11.62
C GLN A 66 16.49 -0.05 -11.40
N ASP A 67 17.23 -0.39 -12.45
CA ASP A 67 18.44 -1.22 -12.36
C ASP A 67 19.65 -0.43 -11.85
N VAL A 68 19.65 0.89 -12.03
CA VAL A 68 20.73 1.80 -11.61
C VAL A 68 20.49 2.34 -10.20
N PHE A 69 19.22 2.51 -9.82
CA PHE A 69 18.79 3.03 -8.52
C PHE A 69 17.92 2.00 -7.78
N TYR A 70 18.46 0.80 -7.57
CA TYR A 70 17.68 -0.34 -7.09
C TYR A 70 17.19 -0.14 -5.65
N GLU A 71 18.08 0.26 -4.73
CA GLU A 71 17.71 0.42 -3.32
C GLU A 71 16.74 1.58 -3.11
N LEU A 72 17.01 2.70 -3.77
CA LEU A 72 16.15 3.88 -3.74
C LEU A 72 14.78 3.58 -4.34
N PHE A 73 14.73 2.95 -5.51
CA PHE A 73 13.46 2.61 -6.16
C PHE A 73 12.64 1.62 -5.32
N ARG A 74 13.29 0.64 -4.70
CA ARG A 74 12.66 -0.30 -3.78
C ARG A 74 12.05 0.41 -2.58
N LEU A 75 12.81 1.28 -1.92
CA LEU A 75 12.32 2.05 -0.77
C LEU A 75 11.18 3.00 -1.13
N CYS A 76 11.26 3.67 -2.28
CA CYS A 76 10.17 4.55 -2.72
C CYS A 76 8.89 3.75 -3.00
N LYS A 77 8.96 2.56 -3.60
CA LYS A 77 7.79 1.67 -3.77
C LYS A 77 7.16 1.28 -2.43
N ILE A 78 7.98 0.88 -1.46
CA ILE A 78 7.51 0.52 -0.11
C ILE A 78 6.81 1.73 0.52
N ALA A 79 7.43 2.90 0.48
CA ALA A 79 6.90 4.12 1.06
C ALA A 79 5.56 4.55 0.42
N VAL A 80 5.36 4.33 -0.88
CA VAL A 80 4.05 4.57 -1.54
C VAL A 80 3.00 3.55 -1.10
N VAL A 81 3.38 2.30 -0.86
CA VAL A 81 2.46 1.21 -0.48
C VAL A 81 2.01 1.28 0.98
N LEU A 82 2.86 1.78 1.88
CA LEU A 82 2.57 1.89 3.32
C LEU A 82 1.24 2.60 3.64
N PRO A 83 0.99 3.85 3.19
CA PRO A 83 -0.27 4.54 3.48
C PRO A 83 -1.47 3.84 2.85
N VAL A 84 -1.31 3.27 1.65
CA VAL A 84 -2.38 2.53 0.95
C VAL A 84 -2.75 1.27 1.72
N SER A 85 -1.76 0.54 2.24
CA SER A 85 -1.95 -0.66 3.04
C SER A 85 -2.62 -0.33 4.37
N SER A 86 -2.20 0.73 5.06
CA SER A 86 -2.84 1.19 6.31
C SER A 86 -4.31 1.52 6.08
N ALA A 87 -4.61 2.34 5.07
CA ALA A 87 -5.98 2.72 4.73
C ALA A 87 -6.85 1.49 4.37
N SER A 88 -6.28 0.51 3.66
CA SER A 88 -6.98 -0.73 3.30
C SER A 88 -7.27 -1.61 4.52
N CYS A 89 -6.33 -1.68 5.47
CA CYS A 89 -6.53 -2.37 6.75
C CYS A 89 -7.63 -1.69 7.57
N GLU A 90 -7.57 -0.37 7.73
CA GLU A 90 -8.59 0.41 8.45
C GLU A 90 -9.99 0.25 7.82
N GLN A 91 -10.09 0.30 6.49
CA GLN A 91 -11.33 0.04 5.76
C GLN A 91 -11.87 -1.38 6.03
N SER A 92 -10.99 -2.38 6.04
CA SER A 92 -11.37 -3.78 6.30
C SER A 92 -11.87 -3.96 7.74
N PHE A 93 -11.17 -3.42 8.73
CA PHE A 93 -11.58 -3.47 10.13
C PHE A 93 -12.88 -2.70 10.39
N SER A 94 -13.07 -1.56 9.74
CA SER A 94 -14.32 -0.80 9.80
C SER A 94 -15.50 -1.62 9.26
N SER A 95 -15.32 -2.27 8.10
CA SER A 95 -16.34 -3.15 7.51
C SER A 95 -16.67 -4.33 8.42
N LEU A 96 -15.65 -4.99 8.99
CA LEU A 96 -15.82 -6.07 9.96
C LEU A 96 -16.62 -5.63 11.19
N ARG A 97 -16.30 -4.44 11.72
CA ARG A 97 -16.99 -3.86 12.88
C ARG A 97 -18.46 -3.59 12.55
N LEU A 98 -18.75 -2.99 11.39
CA LEU A 98 -20.14 -2.76 10.94
C LEU A 98 -20.94 -4.06 10.83
N ILE A 99 -20.37 -5.12 10.24
CA ILE A 99 -21.02 -6.43 10.12
C ILE A 99 -21.33 -7.00 11.52
N LYS A 100 -20.35 -7.00 12.43
CA LYS A 100 -20.53 -7.50 13.81
C LYS A 100 -21.61 -6.71 14.56
N THR A 101 -21.57 -5.38 14.46
CA THR A 101 -22.52 -4.51 15.15
C THR A 101 -23.94 -4.65 14.59
N TYR A 102 -24.10 -4.65 13.26
CA TYR A 102 -25.41 -4.78 12.61
C TYR A 102 -26.09 -6.12 12.93
N LEU A 103 -25.33 -7.23 12.87
CA LEU A 103 -25.88 -8.56 13.13
C LEU A 103 -25.95 -8.92 14.61
N ARG A 104 -25.33 -8.13 15.52
CA ARG A 104 -25.17 -8.42 16.96
C ARG A 104 -24.75 -9.87 17.23
N SER A 105 -23.95 -10.46 16.34
CA SER A 105 -23.82 -11.92 16.24
C SER A 105 -22.55 -12.46 16.88
N THR A 106 -22.67 -13.51 17.69
CA THR A 106 -21.60 -14.47 17.96
C THR A 106 -21.54 -15.48 16.80
N MET A 107 -20.91 -15.09 15.68
CA MET A 107 -20.70 -15.99 14.54
C MET A 107 -19.26 -16.52 14.51
N THR A 108 -19.06 -17.63 13.81
CA THR A 108 -17.73 -18.20 13.61
C THR A 108 -16.88 -17.30 12.72
N GLU A 109 -15.57 -17.25 12.99
CA GLU A 109 -14.61 -16.44 12.23
C GLU A 109 -14.63 -16.76 10.72
N LYS A 110 -14.88 -18.02 10.35
CA LYS A 110 -15.02 -18.44 8.94
C LYS A 110 -16.18 -17.74 8.23
N ARG A 111 -17.36 -17.67 8.88
CA ARG A 111 -18.54 -17.00 8.31
C ARG A 111 -18.33 -15.48 8.28
N LEU A 112 -17.78 -14.92 9.35
CA LEU A 112 -17.45 -13.49 9.42
C LEU A 112 -16.50 -13.07 8.30
N SER A 113 -15.39 -13.81 8.13
CA SER A 113 -14.41 -13.54 7.08
C SER A 113 -15.04 -13.56 5.69
N SER A 114 -15.90 -14.56 5.42
CA SER A 114 -16.64 -14.63 4.15
C SER A 114 -17.54 -13.41 3.91
N LEU A 115 -18.26 -12.96 4.94
CA LEU A 115 -19.11 -11.76 4.86
C LEU A 115 -18.29 -10.47 4.71
N ALA A 116 -17.13 -10.38 5.36
CA ALA A 116 -16.23 -9.25 5.26
C ALA A 116 -15.73 -9.06 3.83
N VAL A 117 -15.30 -10.14 3.18
CA VAL A 117 -14.90 -10.12 1.77
C VAL A 117 -16.04 -9.63 0.88
N LEU A 118 -17.25 -10.14 1.07
CA LEU A 118 -18.43 -9.71 0.29
C LEU A 118 -18.76 -8.22 0.50
N SER A 119 -18.54 -7.69 1.71
CA SER A 119 -18.79 -6.28 2.06
C SER A 119 -17.72 -5.34 1.51
N ILE A 120 -16.45 -5.69 1.66
CA ILE A 120 -15.31 -4.92 1.12
C ILE A 120 -15.44 -4.85 -0.41
N GLU A 121 -15.68 -6.00 -1.04
CA GLU A 121 -15.87 -6.11 -2.49
C GLU A 121 -17.33 -5.87 -2.93
N SER A 122 -18.10 -5.10 -2.15
CA SER A 122 -19.55 -4.92 -2.36
C SER A 122 -19.94 -4.50 -3.79
N LYS A 123 -19.09 -3.72 -4.48
CA LYS A 123 -19.28 -3.37 -5.90
C LYS A 123 -19.33 -4.60 -6.80
N ARG A 124 -18.41 -5.55 -6.60
CA ARG A 124 -18.35 -6.80 -7.36
C ARG A 124 -19.45 -7.76 -6.90
N THR A 125 -19.69 -7.84 -5.60
CA THR A 125 -20.76 -8.69 -5.03
C THR A 125 -22.12 -8.31 -5.59
N ARG A 126 -22.44 -7.02 -5.71
CA ARG A 126 -23.70 -6.54 -6.31
C ARG A 126 -23.82 -6.80 -7.80
N ALA A 127 -22.70 -7.00 -8.50
CA ALA A 127 -22.68 -7.34 -9.92
C ALA A 127 -22.82 -8.85 -10.18
N LEU A 128 -22.88 -9.69 -9.13
CA LEU A 128 -23.08 -11.12 -9.28
C LEU A 128 -24.53 -11.44 -9.67
N ASP A 129 -24.69 -12.36 -10.60
CA ASP A 129 -25.98 -12.95 -10.97
C ASP A 129 -26.40 -13.96 -9.89
N LEU A 130 -27.38 -13.57 -9.07
CA LEU A 130 -27.91 -14.39 -7.99
C LEU A 130 -28.63 -15.64 -8.51
N ASP A 131 -29.32 -15.56 -9.66
CA ASP A 131 -30.04 -16.71 -10.23
C ASP A 131 -29.05 -17.77 -10.70
N LYS A 132 -27.97 -17.35 -11.35
CA LYS A 132 -26.89 -18.25 -11.74
C LYS A 132 -26.21 -18.86 -10.52
N PHE A 133 -26.03 -18.09 -9.44
CA PHE A 133 -25.47 -18.61 -8.19
C PHE A 133 -26.37 -19.69 -7.58
N VAL A 134 -27.69 -19.44 -7.47
CA VAL A 134 -28.66 -20.39 -6.91
C VAL A 134 -28.69 -21.68 -7.72
N LYS A 135 -28.71 -21.59 -9.06
CA LYS A 135 -28.65 -22.78 -9.93
C LYS A 135 -27.41 -23.61 -9.69
N ARG A 136 -26.23 -22.98 -9.67
CA ARG A 136 -24.95 -23.67 -9.40
C ARG A 136 -24.92 -24.30 -8.00
N PHE A 137 -25.47 -23.61 -7.00
CA PHE A 137 -25.54 -24.13 -5.64
C PHE A 137 -26.43 -25.38 -5.56
N ALA A 138 -27.61 -25.34 -6.18
CA ALA A 138 -28.54 -26.48 -6.23
C ALA A 138 -27.96 -27.69 -6.97
N GLU A 139 -27.25 -27.47 -8.07
CA GLU A 139 -26.54 -28.52 -8.82
C GLU A 139 -25.45 -29.20 -7.97
N GLN A 140 -24.70 -28.42 -7.18
CA GLN A 140 -23.60 -28.93 -6.35
C GLN A 140 -24.08 -29.56 -5.02
N HIS A 141 -25.25 -29.17 -4.54
CA HIS A 141 -25.83 -29.66 -3.30
C HIS A 141 -27.24 -30.19 -3.55
N GLY A 142 -27.32 -31.42 -4.06
CA GLY A 142 -28.55 -32.05 -4.57
C GLY A 142 -29.77 -32.13 -3.63
N ASN A 143 -29.66 -31.71 -2.37
CA ASN A 143 -30.76 -31.66 -1.39
C ASN A 143 -30.84 -30.31 -0.63
N ARG A 144 -30.16 -29.24 -1.08
CA ARG A 144 -30.20 -27.92 -0.43
C ARG A 144 -30.60 -26.85 -1.43
N CYS A 145 -31.81 -26.31 -1.29
CA CYS A 145 -32.25 -25.11 -2.02
C CYS A 145 -32.10 -23.88 -1.14
N ILE A 146 -31.56 -22.81 -1.72
CA ILE A 146 -31.58 -21.47 -1.13
C ILE A 146 -32.75 -20.73 -1.79
N GLN A 147 -33.75 -20.34 -1.01
CA GLN A 147 -34.78 -19.39 -1.44
C GLN A 147 -34.39 -18.00 -0.97
N LEU A 148 -34.31 -17.05 -1.92
CA LEU A 148 -34.21 -15.64 -1.61
C LEU A 148 -35.64 -15.10 -1.44
N LEU A 149 -35.91 -14.49 -0.29
CA LEU A 149 -37.17 -13.79 0.02
C LEU A 149 -37.22 -12.43 -0.69
#